data_AF-A0A356B0P5-F1
#
_entry.id   AF-A0A356B0P5-F1
#
_cell.length_a   1.000
_cell.length_b   1.000
_cell.length_c   1.000
_cell.angle_alpha   90.00
_cell.angle_beta   90.00
_cell.angle_gamma   90.00
#
_symmetry.space_group_name_H-M   'P 1'
#
loop_
_entity.id
_entity.type
_entity.pdbx_description
1 polymer ?
#
loop_
_entity_poly.entity_id
_entity_poly.type
_entity_poly.pdbx_seq_one_letter_code
_entity_poly.pdbx_strand_id
1 'polypeptide(L)'
;MNSTQEKVISLLNTFFQEYMNYLFTKKHGKDWFDQELLPYIKKVTEENSPENERNIDKYKAFLKKTSGSLRKEDMDVTLCCAVLLFEERYDFGLDSEIIDSLHELRIVRNEYDHSTNPDEFTQMHLNSKAIVHIQRLTSMIGEDVFSVTLFSQLEEVKGTVLNENTSNPANAIPEKHKTVDQQAFDDAESYCMKEDYKTAFSLHLELAELMFVPSMIRLGEFYQFGFGREVHLEKAIEWYETAEKILPGSAGDRIEKIHVFQQGLSQAQKGHA
;
A
#
# COMPACT_ATOMS: atom_id res chain seq x y z
N MET A 1 18.90 -1.49 10.31
CA MET A 1 17.44 -1.39 10.50
C MET A 1 16.92 -2.76 10.93
N ASN A 2 15.65 -2.96 11.29
CA ASN A 2 15.15 -4.34 11.44
C ASN A 2 15.18 -5.01 10.05
N SER A 3 15.49 -6.31 9.99
CA SER A 3 15.66 -7.07 8.75
C SER A 3 14.48 -6.91 7.78
N THR A 4 13.26 -6.76 8.28
CA THR A 4 12.04 -6.58 7.47
C THR A 4 11.98 -5.23 6.78
N GLN A 5 12.33 -4.14 7.47
CA GLN A 5 12.38 -2.81 6.85
C GLN A 5 13.39 -2.78 5.69
N GLU A 6 14.54 -3.44 5.84
CA GLU A 6 15.57 -3.52 4.79
C GLU A 6 15.05 -4.28 3.57
N LYS A 7 14.32 -5.38 3.80
CA LYS A 7 13.66 -6.13 2.72
C LYS A 7 12.59 -5.29 2.01
N VAL A 8 11.75 -4.56 2.74
CA VAL A 8 10.72 -3.68 2.15
C VAL A 8 11.36 -2.57 1.32
N ILE A 9 12.42 -1.94 1.80
CA ILE A 9 13.16 -0.92 1.04
C ILE A 9 13.80 -1.53 -0.21
N SER A 10 14.33 -2.74 -0.11
CA SER A 10 14.87 -3.44 -1.28
C SER A 10 13.78 -3.78 -2.31
N LEU A 11 12.60 -4.19 -1.86
CA LEU A 11 11.43 -4.44 -2.71
C LEU A 11 10.98 -3.15 -3.41
N LEU A 12 10.87 -2.04 -2.66
CA LEU A 12 10.55 -0.71 -3.21
C LEU A 12 11.56 -0.32 -4.30
N ASN A 13 12.86 -0.42 -4.03
CA ASN A 13 13.90 -0.09 -5.00
C ASN A 13 13.76 -0.92 -6.28
N THR A 14 13.52 -2.22 -6.15
CA THR A 14 13.34 -3.12 -7.30
C THR A 14 12.11 -2.72 -8.13
N PHE A 15 10.97 -2.47 -7.46
CA PHE A 15 9.74 -2.02 -8.12
C PHE A 15 9.96 -0.76 -8.95
N PHE A 16 10.53 0.29 -8.34
CA PHE A 16 10.73 1.57 -9.01
C PHE A 16 11.75 1.48 -10.15
N GLN A 17 12.82 0.69 -10.00
CA GLN A 17 13.78 0.45 -11.09
C GLN A 17 13.14 -0.22 -12.30
N GLU A 18 12.32 -1.24 -12.08
CA GLU A 18 11.63 -1.94 -13.15
C GLU A 18 10.57 -1.07 -13.81
N TYR A 19 9.78 -0.34 -13.02
CA TYR A 19 8.75 0.54 -13.53
C TYR A 19 9.32 1.70 -14.35
N MET A 20 10.38 2.37 -13.86
CA MET A 20 11.04 3.44 -14.63
C MET A 20 11.70 2.90 -15.90
N ASN A 21 12.29 1.70 -15.84
CA ASN A 21 12.82 1.05 -17.03
C ASN A 21 11.71 0.78 -18.06
N TYR A 22 10.52 0.35 -17.64
CA TYR A 22 9.37 0.21 -18.52
C TYR A 22 8.94 1.53 -19.15
N LEU A 23 8.79 2.59 -18.33
CA LEU A 23 8.40 3.91 -18.82
C LEU A 23 9.38 4.45 -19.87
N PHE A 24 10.69 4.36 -19.61
CA PHE A 24 11.69 4.86 -20.55
C PHE A 24 11.89 3.94 -21.74
N THR A 25 11.88 2.62 -21.60
CA THR A 25 12.21 1.76 -22.74
C THR A 25 11.02 1.42 -23.63
N LYS A 26 9.80 1.46 -23.09
CA LYS A 26 8.59 1.00 -23.79
C LYS A 26 7.57 2.10 -24.02
N LYS A 27 7.27 2.91 -22.99
CA LYS A 27 6.16 3.87 -23.05
C LYS A 27 6.53 5.20 -23.70
N HIS A 28 7.62 5.83 -23.25
CA HIS A 28 8.02 7.19 -23.67
C HIS A 28 9.28 7.24 -24.54
N GLY A 29 10.00 6.11 -24.65
CA GLY A 29 11.21 6.01 -25.46
C GLY A 29 12.47 6.36 -24.66
N LYS A 30 13.56 5.66 -24.99
CA LYS A 30 14.80 5.60 -24.19
C LYS A 30 15.47 6.96 -23.98
N ASP A 31 15.16 7.92 -24.86
CA ASP A 31 15.75 9.25 -24.87
C ASP A 31 14.86 10.29 -24.15
N TRP A 32 13.67 9.92 -23.67
CA TRP A 32 12.72 10.84 -23.00
C TRP A 32 13.35 11.57 -21.81
N PHE A 33 14.16 10.86 -21.02
CA PHE A 33 14.84 11.47 -19.88
C PHE A 33 15.76 12.61 -20.34
N ASP A 34 16.58 12.37 -21.37
CA ASP A 34 17.55 13.35 -21.87
C ASP A 34 16.90 14.49 -22.67
N GLN A 35 15.79 14.19 -23.35
CA GLN A 35 15.09 15.13 -24.24
C GLN A 35 14.07 16.01 -23.53
N GLU A 36 13.41 15.50 -22.49
CA GLU A 36 12.29 16.20 -21.84
C GLU A 36 12.62 16.55 -20.38
N LEU A 37 12.94 15.53 -19.57
CA LEU A 37 13.06 15.72 -18.13
C LEU A 37 14.34 16.47 -17.72
N LEU A 38 15.50 16.08 -18.24
CA LEU A 38 16.77 16.68 -17.87
C LEU A 38 16.86 18.18 -18.21
N PRO A 39 16.42 18.64 -19.39
CA PRO A 39 16.35 20.07 -19.71
C PRO A 39 15.43 20.83 -18.76
N TYR A 40 14.27 20.25 -18.41
CA TYR A 40 13.34 20.83 -17.46
C TYR A 40 13.95 21.02 -16.07
N ILE A 41 14.57 19.96 -15.53
CA ILE A 41 15.23 19.99 -14.21
C ILE A 41 16.28 21.10 -14.17
N LYS A 42 17.14 21.19 -15.20
CA LYS A 42 18.17 22.23 -15.30
C LYS A 42 17.55 23.62 -15.28
N LYS A 43 16.55 23.85 -16.13
CA LYS A 43 15.80 25.11 -16.21
C LYS A 43 15.26 25.53 -14.84
N VAL A 44 14.57 24.63 -14.12
CA VAL A 44 14.00 24.91 -12.79
C VAL A 44 15.09 25.27 -11.78
N THR A 45 16.23 24.56 -11.80
CA THR A 45 17.33 24.82 -10.88
C THR A 45 18.09 26.12 -11.17
N GLU A 46 18.04 26.61 -12.42
CA GLU A 46 18.70 27.83 -12.87
C GLU A 46 17.81 29.07 -12.69
N GLU A 47 16.49 28.95 -12.88
CA GLU A 47 15.55 30.08 -12.89
C GLU A 47 15.14 30.57 -11.48
N ASN A 48 15.46 29.85 -10.40
CA ASN A 48 15.12 30.21 -9.00
C ASN A 48 13.69 30.80 -8.87
N SER A 49 12.68 30.12 -9.42
CA SER A 49 11.28 30.54 -9.32
C SER A 49 10.70 30.23 -7.92
N PRO A 50 9.98 31.17 -7.27
CA PRO A 50 9.32 30.95 -5.97
C PRO A 50 8.36 29.75 -5.94
N GLU A 51 7.73 29.42 -7.07
CA GLU A 51 6.80 28.29 -7.19
C GLU A 51 7.50 26.92 -7.02
N ASN A 52 8.83 26.88 -7.20
CA ASN A 52 9.62 25.65 -7.23
C ASN A 52 10.63 25.51 -6.08
N GLU A 53 10.65 26.44 -5.12
CA GLU A 53 11.63 26.46 -4.01
C GLU A 53 11.75 25.11 -3.28
N ARG A 54 10.64 24.42 -3.06
CA ARG A 54 10.58 23.15 -2.33
C ARG A 54 11.28 21.97 -3.03
N ASN A 55 11.54 22.13 -4.32
CA ASN A 55 11.93 21.08 -5.25
C ASN A 55 13.34 21.29 -5.83
N ILE A 56 13.83 22.54 -5.82
CA ILE A 56 15.15 22.92 -6.33
C ILE A 56 16.29 22.15 -5.64
N ASP A 57 16.26 21.98 -4.32
CA ASP A 57 17.35 21.28 -3.60
C ASP A 57 17.41 19.79 -3.95
N LYS A 58 16.24 19.16 -4.14
CA LYS A 58 16.15 17.75 -4.57
C LYS A 58 16.70 17.58 -5.97
N TYR A 59 16.36 18.51 -6.87
CA TYR A 59 16.90 18.56 -8.22
C TYR A 59 18.40 18.80 -8.30
N LYS A 60 18.92 19.72 -7.48
CA LYS A 60 20.37 19.95 -7.38
C LYS A 60 21.10 18.71 -6.86
N ALA A 61 20.57 18.06 -5.83
CA ALA A 61 21.11 16.80 -5.32
C ALA A 61 21.07 15.69 -6.38
N PHE A 62 19.98 15.61 -7.16
CA PHE A 62 19.84 14.68 -8.26
C PHE A 62 20.87 14.91 -9.37
N LEU A 63 20.98 16.15 -9.90
CA LEU A 63 21.92 16.49 -10.97
C LEU A 63 23.37 16.22 -10.54
N LYS A 64 23.71 16.44 -9.26
CA LYS A 64 25.02 16.12 -8.69
C LYS A 64 25.30 14.61 -8.69
N LYS A 65 24.28 13.78 -8.49
CA LYS A 65 24.41 12.32 -8.42
C LYS A 65 24.52 11.67 -9.80
N THR A 66 23.83 12.20 -10.82
CA THR A 66 23.74 11.57 -12.16
C THR A 66 24.71 12.09 -13.19
N SER A 67 25.44 13.18 -12.92
CA SER A 67 26.40 13.77 -13.89
C SER A 67 25.81 14.06 -15.29
N GLY A 68 24.48 14.16 -15.41
CA GLY A 68 23.78 14.43 -16.67
C GLY A 68 23.47 13.22 -17.55
N SER A 69 23.66 11.98 -17.09
CA SER A 69 23.21 10.75 -17.77
C SER A 69 22.52 9.83 -16.77
N LEU A 70 21.32 9.37 -17.07
CA LEU A 70 20.61 8.44 -16.19
C LEU A 70 20.90 6.99 -16.59
N ARG A 71 21.57 6.21 -15.72
CA ARG A 71 21.66 4.76 -15.87
C ARG A 71 20.59 4.08 -15.02
N LYS A 72 20.25 2.82 -15.34
CA LYS A 72 19.25 2.05 -14.59
C LYS A 72 19.61 1.91 -13.11
N GLU A 73 20.90 1.80 -12.83
CA GLU A 73 21.42 1.64 -11.48
C GLU A 73 21.34 2.94 -10.66
N ASP A 74 21.20 4.09 -11.34
CA ASP A 74 21.05 5.39 -10.69
C ASP A 74 19.59 5.68 -10.30
N MET A 75 18.64 4.86 -10.79
CA MET A 75 17.21 4.91 -10.44
C MET A 75 16.99 4.31 -9.04
N ASP A 76 16.91 5.18 -8.02
CA ASP A 76 16.44 4.81 -6.68
C ASP A 76 15.02 5.33 -6.44
N VAL A 77 14.34 4.84 -5.39
CA VAL A 77 12.95 5.24 -5.09
C VAL A 77 12.81 6.76 -4.98
N THR A 78 13.79 7.44 -4.39
CA THR A 78 13.75 8.89 -4.19
C THR A 78 13.76 9.62 -5.53
N LEU A 79 14.61 9.17 -6.45
CA LEU A 79 14.67 9.67 -7.81
C LEU A 79 13.42 9.30 -8.61
N CYS A 80 12.97 8.05 -8.55
CA CYS A 80 11.81 7.61 -9.30
C CYS A 80 10.55 8.34 -8.83
N CYS A 81 10.36 8.49 -7.52
CA CYS A 81 9.31 9.32 -6.94
C CYS A 81 9.47 10.79 -7.30
N ALA A 82 10.69 11.31 -7.38
CA ALA A 82 10.91 12.64 -7.93
C ALA A 82 10.40 12.67 -9.38
N VAL A 83 10.85 11.81 -10.29
CA VAL A 83 10.43 11.80 -11.70
C VAL A 83 8.91 11.60 -11.89
N LEU A 84 8.33 10.63 -11.18
CA LEU A 84 6.92 10.25 -11.30
C LEU A 84 5.97 11.25 -10.66
N LEU A 85 6.42 11.95 -9.61
CA LEU A 85 5.60 12.88 -8.83
C LEU A 85 6.09 14.31 -8.95
N PHE A 86 6.99 14.61 -9.91
CA PHE A 86 7.60 15.93 -9.98
C PHE A 86 6.61 16.98 -10.39
N GLU A 87 5.68 16.65 -11.26
CA GLU A 87 4.91 17.65 -11.92
C GLU A 87 3.54 17.05 -12.14
N GLU A 88 2.53 17.60 -11.48
CA GLU A 88 1.12 17.46 -11.89
C GLU A 88 0.90 17.75 -13.40
N ARG A 89 1.93 18.22 -14.12
CA ARG A 89 1.99 18.48 -15.56
C ARG A 89 2.24 17.24 -16.43
N TYR A 90 2.86 16.17 -15.93
CA TYR A 90 2.98 14.93 -16.69
C TYR A 90 1.79 14.03 -16.39
N ASP A 91 0.67 14.33 -17.04
CA ASP A 91 -0.33 13.31 -17.33
C ASP A 91 0.33 12.31 -18.28
N PHE A 92 1.02 11.32 -17.71
CA PHE A 92 1.60 10.21 -18.46
C PHE A 92 0.52 9.32 -19.10
N GLY A 93 -0.76 9.75 -19.11
CA GLY A 93 -1.91 8.91 -19.40
C GLY A 93 -1.97 7.74 -18.43
N LEU A 94 -1.53 7.96 -17.19
CA LEU A 94 -1.61 6.96 -16.13
C LEU A 94 -2.96 7.12 -15.46
N ASP A 95 -3.59 5.98 -15.16
CA ASP A 95 -4.81 5.94 -14.38
C ASP A 95 -4.60 6.67 -13.04
N SER A 96 -5.59 7.43 -12.59
CA SER A 96 -5.55 8.13 -11.29
C SER A 96 -5.19 7.19 -10.15
N GLU A 97 -5.67 5.94 -10.19
CA GLU A 97 -5.36 4.93 -9.18
C GLU A 97 -3.88 4.50 -9.16
N ILE A 98 -3.22 4.53 -10.33
CA ILE A 98 -1.77 4.30 -10.45
C ILE A 98 -1.01 5.47 -9.80
N ILE A 99 -1.43 6.70 -10.09
CA ILE A 99 -0.80 7.91 -9.54
C ILE A 99 -0.92 7.92 -8.02
N ASP A 100 -2.10 7.63 -7.48
CA ASP A 100 -2.34 7.57 -6.04
C ASP A 100 -1.47 6.50 -5.37
N SER A 101 -1.37 5.31 -5.97
CA SER A 101 -0.51 4.25 -5.42
C SER A 101 0.97 4.62 -5.45
N LEU A 102 1.45 5.28 -6.50
CA LEU A 102 2.82 5.80 -6.57
C LEU A 102 3.07 6.90 -5.53
N HIS A 103 2.08 7.75 -5.27
CA HIS A 103 2.13 8.77 -4.24
C HIS A 103 2.27 8.16 -2.84
N GLU A 104 1.50 7.12 -2.54
CA GLU A 104 1.59 6.41 -1.27
C GLU A 104 2.95 5.73 -1.08
N LEU A 105 3.49 5.09 -2.13
CA LEU A 105 4.84 4.52 -2.09
C LEU A 105 5.93 5.59 -1.84
N ARG A 106 5.75 6.80 -2.38
CA ARG A 106 6.63 7.94 -2.05
C ARG A 106 6.55 8.30 -0.57
N ILE A 107 5.34 8.39 -0.01
CA ILE A 107 5.16 8.69 1.41
C ILE A 107 5.88 7.64 2.25
N VAL A 108 5.66 6.36 1.94
CA VAL A 108 6.31 5.25 2.65
C VAL A 108 7.83 5.38 2.65
N ARG A 109 8.43 5.65 1.47
CA ARG A 109 9.88 5.86 1.36
C ARG A 109 10.36 7.03 2.20
N ASN A 110 9.67 8.17 2.10
CA ASN A 110 10.05 9.37 2.85
C ASN A 110 9.98 9.12 4.36
N GLU A 111 8.94 8.44 4.85
CA GLU A 111 8.81 8.15 6.27
C GLU A 111 9.94 7.24 6.76
N TYR A 112 10.33 6.21 5.99
CA TYR A 112 11.50 5.39 6.35
C TYR A 112 12.79 6.20 6.45
N ASP A 113 13.05 7.12 5.51
CA ASP A 113 14.28 7.91 5.49
C ASP A 113 14.34 8.94 6.64
N HIS A 114 13.19 9.42 7.13
CA HIS A 114 13.11 10.44 8.18
C HIS A 114 12.84 9.87 9.58
N SER A 115 12.36 8.63 9.69
CA SER A 115 12.11 8.00 10.98
C SER A 115 13.40 7.49 11.63
N THR A 116 13.91 8.20 12.62
CA THR A 116 14.95 7.67 13.51
C THR A 116 14.29 6.74 14.52
N ASN A 117 14.34 5.42 14.28
CA ASN A 117 13.64 4.39 15.06
C ASN A 117 12.10 4.59 15.11
N PRO A 118 11.39 4.39 13.99
CA PRO A 118 9.93 4.33 14.02
C PRO A 118 9.50 3.23 15.00
N ASP A 119 8.43 3.48 15.76
CA ASP A 119 7.83 2.43 16.58
C ASP A 119 7.37 1.26 15.70
N GLU A 120 7.22 0.09 16.33
CA GLU A 120 6.94 -1.16 15.64
C GLU A 120 5.64 -1.09 14.80
N PHE A 121 4.63 -0.36 15.27
CA PHE A 121 3.38 -0.18 14.52
C PHE A 121 3.60 0.70 13.29
N THR A 122 4.31 1.82 13.44
CA THR A 122 4.68 2.67 12.28
C THR A 122 5.45 1.86 11.25
N GLN A 123 6.39 1.00 11.67
CA GLN A 123 7.08 0.08 10.75
C GLN A 123 6.09 -0.88 10.07
N MET A 124 5.20 -1.51 10.83
CA MET A 124 4.21 -2.45 10.30
C MET A 124 3.28 -1.79 9.27
N HIS A 125 2.78 -0.59 9.57
CA HIS A 125 1.91 0.16 8.68
C HIS A 125 2.64 0.56 7.39
N LEU A 126 3.86 1.08 7.49
CA LEU A 126 4.70 1.41 6.33
C LEU A 126 5.01 0.17 5.47
N ASN A 127 5.33 -0.96 6.11
CA ASN A 127 5.57 -2.22 5.43
C ASN A 127 4.31 -2.68 4.66
N SER A 128 3.13 -2.58 5.30
CA SER A 128 1.85 -3.01 4.72
C SER A 128 1.47 -2.12 3.54
N LYS A 129 1.58 -0.79 3.68
CA LYS A 129 1.37 0.16 2.57
C LYS A 129 2.27 -0.14 1.38
N ALA A 130 3.56 -0.43 1.62
CA ALA A 130 4.47 -0.80 0.53
C ALA A 130 3.98 -2.04 -0.21
N ILE A 131 3.62 -3.10 0.50
CA ILE A 131 3.15 -4.36 -0.09
C ILE A 131 1.88 -4.13 -0.92
N VAL A 132 0.87 -3.48 -0.33
CA VAL A 132 -0.45 -3.28 -0.96
C VAL A 132 -0.32 -2.46 -2.24
N HIS A 133 0.37 -1.33 -2.18
CA HIS A 133 0.49 -0.48 -3.37
C HIS A 133 1.38 -1.10 -4.44
N ILE A 134 2.42 -1.88 -4.09
CA ILE A 134 3.19 -2.65 -5.09
C ILE A 134 2.32 -3.75 -5.71
N GLN A 135 1.52 -4.49 -4.93
CA GLN A 135 0.58 -5.49 -5.45
C GLN A 135 -0.45 -4.87 -6.40
N ARG A 136 -1.07 -3.75 -5.99
CA ARG A 136 -2.02 -3.00 -6.82
C ARG A 136 -1.35 -2.56 -8.13
N LEU A 137 -0.19 -1.92 -8.05
CA LEU A 137 0.52 -1.41 -9.23
C LEU A 137 0.95 -2.53 -10.18
N THR A 138 1.47 -3.64 -9.66
CA THR A 138 1.87 -4.79 -10.49
C THR A 138 0.68 -5.42 -11.22
N SER A 139 -0.49 -5.48 -10.57
CA SER A 139 -1.74 -5.93 -11.19
C SER A 139 -2.24 -4.96 -12.28
N MET A 140 -2.21 -3.65 -12.02
CA MET A 140 -2.72 -2.63 -12.95
C MET A 140 -1.83 -2.39 -14.18
N ILE A 141 -0.51 -2.39 -13.98
CA ILE A 141 0.46 -2.12 -15.05
C ILE A 141 0.68 -3.37 -15.93
N GLY A 142 0.48 -4.57 -15.37
CA GLY A 142 0.65 -5.85 -16.04
C GLY A 142 1.86 -6.62 -15.54
N GLU A 143 1.68 -7.92 -15.27
CA GLU A 143 2.75 -8.78 -14.73
C GLU A 143 3.92 -8.98 -15.71
N ASP A 144 3.71 -8.77 -17.01
CA ASP A 144 4.73 -8.87 -18.04
C ASP A 144 5.78 -7.74 -17.98
N VAL A 145 5.47 -6.66 -17.26
CA VAL A 145 6.38 -5.54 -17.02
C VAL A 145 7.42 -5.89 -15.96
N PHE A 146 7.06 -6.71 -14.99
CA PHE A 146 7.84 -6.93 -13.78
C PHE A 146 8.51 -8.31 -13.76
N SER A 147 9.67 -8.38 -13.11
CA SER A 147 10.45 -9.60 -13.07
C SER A 147 9.94 -10.60 -12.03
N VAL A 148 10.23 -11.88 -12.25
CA VAL A 148 10.03 -12.94 -11.25
C VAL A 148 10.77 -12.62 -9.94
N THR A 149 11.88 -11.88 -10.01
CA THR A 149 12.62 -11.42 -8.83
C THR A 149 11.78 -10.48 -7.98
N LEU A 150 11.08 -9.51 -8.59
CA LEU A 150 10.19 -8.61 -7.87
C LEU A 150 9.07 -9.39 -7.16
N PHE A 151 8.39 -10.29 -7.88
CA PHE A 151 7.31 -11.09 -7.30
C PHE A 151 7.80 -12.00 -6.16
N SER A 152 9.00 -12.56 -6.29
CA SER A 152 9.60 -13.38 -5.23
C SER A 152 9.88 -12.55 -3.96
N GLN A 153 10.41 -11.34 -4.12
CA GLN A 153 10.63 -10.42 -3.00
C GLN A 153 9.31 -10.00 -2.36
N LEU A 154 8.27 -9.75 -3.17
CA LEU A 154 6.95 -9.35 -2.70
C LEU A 154 6.32 -10.43 -1.81
N GLU A 155 6.36 -11.68 -2.24
CA GLU A 155 5.85 -12.82 -1.46
C GLU A 155 6.68 -13.08 -0.20
N GLU A 156 8.01 -12.95 -0.27
CA GLU A 156 8.88 -13.08 0.92
C GLU A 156 8.56 -12.01 1.97
N VAL A 157 8.45 -10.76 1.54
CA VAL A 157 8.15 -9.62 2.41
C VAL A 157 6.76 -9.76 3.01
N LYS A 158 5.76 -10.15 2.20
CA LYS A 158 4.40 -10.44 2.67
C LYS A 158 4.38 -11.51 3.76
N GLY A 159 5.07 -12.63 3.53
CA GLY A 159 5.18 -13.70 4.53
C GLY A 159 5.90 -13.25 5.80
N THR A 160 6.96 -12.45 5.68
CA THR A 160 7.72 -11.93 6.83
C THR A 160 6.85 -11.01 7.69
N VAL A 161 6.18 -10.02 7.07
CA VAL A 161 5.30 -9.07 7.77
C VAL A 161 4.14 -9.79 8.44
N LEU A 162 3.48 -10.74 7.74
CA LEU A 162 2.40 -11.53 8.34
C LEU A 162 2.89 -12.33 9.56
N ASN A 163 4.08 -12.94 9.50
CA ASN A 163 4.60 -13.75 10.59
C ASN A 163 5.05 -12.90 11.80
N GLU A 164 5.73 -11.77 11.59
CA GLU A 164 6.11 -10.85 12.68
C GLU A 164 4.88 -10.41 13.48
N ASN A 165 3.77 -10.15 12.78
CA ASN A 165 2.52 -9.73 13.37
C ASN A 165 1.82 -10.85 14.16
N THR A 166 2.03 -12.13 13.83
CA THR A 166 1.51 -13.25 14.64
C THR A 166 2.24 -13.45 15.96
N SER A 167 3.48 -12.95 16.07
CA SER A 167 4.34 -13.15 17.23
C SER A 167 4.29 -12.03 18.28
N ASN A 168 3.66 -10.87 17.99
CA ASN A 168 3.63 -9.73 18.91
C ASN A 168 2.21 -9.16 19.12
N PRO A 169 1.46 -9.65 20.14
CA PRO A 169 0.04 -9.32 20.37
C PRO A 169 -0.22 -7.93 20.96
N ALA A 170 0.75 -7.03 21.01
CA ALA A 170 0.58 -5.70 21.59
C ALA A 170 1.11 -4.64 20.62
N ASN A 171 0.22 -3.81 20.07
CA ASN A 171 0.31 -2.36 20.23
C ASN A 171 -0.88 -1.62 19.62
N ALA A 172 -1.35 -0.63 20.36
CA ALA A 172 -2.39 0.30 19.96
C ALA A 172 -1.92 1.19 18.80
N ILE A 173 -2.81 1.42 17.84
CA ILE A 173 -2.65 2.36 16.72
C ILE A 173 -2.16 3.72 17.26
N PRO A 174 -0.95 4.21 16.93
CA PRO A 174 -0.47 5.53 17.31
C PRO A 174 -1.37 6.63 16.75
N GLU A 175 -1.67 7.63 17.57
CA GLU A 175 -2.63 8.72 17.27
C GLU A 175 -2.35 9.51 15.98
N LYS A 176 -1.11 9.47 15.47
CA LYS A 176 -0.70 10.23 14.27
C LYS A 176 -1.29 9.66 12.96
N HIS A 177 -1.54 8.36 12.88
CA HIS A 177 -2.14 7.71 11.70
C HIS A 177 -3.65 7.49 11.85
N LYS A 178 -4.23 7.78 13.03
CA LYS A 178 -5.69 7.75 13.21
C LYS A 178 -6.40 8.65 12.20
N THR A 179 -5.92 9.85 11.90
CA THR A 179 -6.77 10.85 11.23
C THR A 179 -7.07 10.57 9.75
N VAL A 180 -6.13 10.00 8.99
CA VAL A 180 -6.34 9.72 7.55
C VAL A 180 -7.12 8.43 7.34
N ASP A 181 -6.72 7.35 8.02
CA ASP A 181 -7.44 6.07 7.94
C ASP A 181 -8.83 6.16 8.58
N GLN A 182 -9.00 7.01 9.61
CA GLN A 182 -10.32 7.29 10.19
C GLN A 182 -11.21 8.05 9.23
N GLN A 183 -10.71 9.02 8.46
CA GLN A 183 -11.54 9.71 7.47
C GLN A 183 -11.99 8.75 6.37
N ALA A 184 -11.08 7.93 5.84
CA ALA A 184 -11.43 6.91 4.84
C ALA A 184 -12.40 5.87 5.41
N PHE A 185 -12.27 5.52 6.70
CA PHE A 185 -13.22 4.66 7.39
C PHE A 185 -14.59 5.34 7.54
N ASP A 186 -14.63 6.60 7.95
CA ASP A 186 -15.88 7.36 8.11
C ASP A 186 -16.59 7.51 6.75
N ASP A 187 -15.82 7.66 5.66
CA ASP A 187 -16.35 7.65 4.30
C ASP A 187 -16.93 6.27 3.93
N ALA A 188 -16.22 5.19 4.24
CA ALA A 188 -16.73 3.81 4.04
C ALA A 188 -18.03 3.56 4.82
N GLU A 189 -18.09 4.02 6.08
CA GLU A 189 -19.28 3.96 6.93
C GLU A 189 -20.43 4.80 6.37
N SER A 190 -20.14 5.96 5.77
CA SER A 190 -21.13 6.80 5.09
C SER A 190 -21.81 6.05 3.93
N TYR A 191 -21.05 5.24 3.18
CA TYR A 191 -21.63 4.38 2.14
C TYR A 191 -22.44 3.22 2.74
N CYS A 192 -22.01 2.62 3.85
CA CYS A 192 -22.81 1.64 4.59
C CYS A 192 -24.18 2.22 5.00
N MET A 193 -24.21 3.45 5.52
CA MET A 193 -25.45 4.14 5.93
C MET A 193 -26.37 4.47 4.75
N LYS A 194 -25.81 4.65 3.56
CA LYS A 194 -26.55 4.86 2.31
C LYS A 194 -26.97 3.55 1.63
N GLU A 195 -26.72 2.40 2.27
CA GLU A 195 -26.95 1.06 1.74
C GLU A 195 -26.17 0.76 0.43
N ASP A 196 -25.13 1.54 0.12
CA ASP A 196 -24.20 1.26 -0.97
C ASP A 196 -23.09 0.33 -0.48
N TYR A 197 -23.48 -0.92 -0.22
CA TYR A 197 -22.58 -1.93 0.31
C TYR A 197 -21.48 -2.35 -0.66
N LYS A 198 -21.64 -2.14 -1.98
CA LYS A 198 -20.57 -2.46 -2.93
C LYS A 198 -19.40 -1.51 -2.76
N THR A 199 -19.68 -0.20 -2.74
CA THR A 199 -18.67 0.83 -2.53
C THR A 199 -18.05 0.72 -1.14
N ALA A 200 -18.88 0.54 -0.10
CA ALA A 200 -18.40 0.39 1.27
C ALA A 200 -17.50 -0.85 1.45
N PHE A 201 -17.85 -1.98 0.83
CA PHE A 201 -17.01 -3.18 0.88
C PHE A 201 -15.64 -2.93 0.26
N SER A 202 -15.58 -2.24 -0.89
CA SER A 202 -14.32 -1.91 -1.54
C SER A 202 -13.43 -1.04 -0.65
N LEU A 203 -13.99 0.00 -0.03
CA LEU A 203 -13.24 0.89 0.86
C LEU A 203 -12.76 0.17 2.13
N HIS A 204 -13.61 -0.66 2.74
CA HIS A 204 -13.17 -1.49 3.87
C HIS A 204 -12.13 -2.53 3.46
N LEU A 205 -12.17 -3.05 2.23
CA LEU A 205 -11.15 -3.97 1.73
C LEU A 205 -9.80 -3.28 1.66
N GLU A 206 -9.72 -2.09 1.07
CA GLU A 206 -8.49 -1.30 1.00
C GLU A 206 -7.94 -1.00 2.40
N LEU A 207 -8.79 -0.53 3.31
CA LEU A 207 -8.38 -0.24 4.69
C LEU A 207 -7.92 -1.50 5.43
N ALA A 208 -8.58 -2.64 5.22
CA ALA A 208 -8.18 -3.90 5.84
C ALA A 208 -6.84 -4.40 5.27
N GLU A 209 -6.58 -4.23 3.98
CA GLU A 209 -5.29 -4.52 3.35
C GLU A 209 -4.18 -3.63 3.94
N LEU A 210 -4.52 -2.41 4.37
CA LEU A 210 -3.64 -1.51 5.13
C LEU A 210 -3.56 -1.82 6.64
N MET A 211 -4.06 -3.00 7.05
CA MET A 211 -4.05 -3.47 8.43
C MET A 211 -4.95 -2.69 9.39
N PHE A 212 -5.96 -1.99 8.87
CA PHE A 212 -6.93 -1.26 9.69
C PHE A 212 -7.96 -2.21 10.30
N VAL A 213 -7.73 -2.57 11.57
CA VAL A 213 -8.54 -3.54 12.33
C VAL A 213 -10.05 -3.26 12.26
N PRO A 214 -10.56 -2.03 12.42
CA PRO A 214 -11.99 -1.76 12.29
C PRO A 214 -12.55 -2.20 10.93
N SER A 215 -11.81 -1.99 9.84
CA SER A 215 -12.24 -2.42 8.51
C SER A 215 -12.15 -3.93 8.32
N MET A 216 -11.18 -4.62 8.91
CA MET A 216 -11.17 -6.10 8.94
C MET A 216 -12.41 -6.66 9.62
N ILE A 217 -12.80 -6.06 10.76
CA ILE A 217 -14.03 -6.43 11.46
C ILE A 217 -15.24 -6.17 10.56
N ARG A 218 -15.29 -5.02 9.87
CA ARG A 218 -16.36 -4.75 8.90
C ARG A 218 -16.40 -5.78 7.78
N LEU A 219 -15.26 -6.15 7.17
CA LEU A 219 -15.26 -7.21 6.16
C LEU A 219 -15.81 -8.53 6.72
N GLY A 220 -15.40 -8.91 7.93
CA GLY A 220 -15.96 -10.05 8.64
C GLY A 220 -17.49 -9.97 8.76
N GLU A 221 -18.04 -8.81 9.09
CA GLU A 221 -19.50 -8.58 9.15
C GLU A 221 -20.17 -8.67 7.77
N PHE A 222 -19.55 -8.11 6.72
CA PHE A 222 -20.06 -8.22 5.35
C PHE A 222 -20.15 -9.70 4.92
N TYR A 223 -19.15 -10.51 5.26
CA TYR A 223 -19.14 -11.95 5.03
C TYR A 223 -20.15 -12.70 5.92
N GLN A 224 -20.31 -12.29 7.17
CA GLN A 224 -21.19 -12.95 8.14
C GLN A 224 -22.67 -12.70 7.84
N PHE A 225 -23.03 -11.48 7.46
CA PHE A 225 -24.43 -11.05 7.30
C PHE A 225 -24.86 -10.88 5.84
N GLY A 226 -23.92 -10.93 4.89
CA GLY A 226 -24.22 -10.84 3.47
C GLY A 226 -24.56 -9.42 3.00
N PHE A 227 -23.92 -8.39 3.57
CA PHE A 227 -24.13 -7.02 3.13
C PHE A 227 -23.53 -6.78 1.74
N GLY A 228 -24.37 -6.59 0.73
CA GLY A 228 -23.95 -6.35 -0.66
C GLY A 228 -23.31 -7.56 -1.37
N ARG A 229 -23.29 -8.74 -0.73
CA ARG A 229 -22.66 -9.98 -1.22
C ARG A 229 -23.19 -11.20 -0.47
N GLU A 230 -22.86 -12.41 -0.93
CA GLU A 230 -23.33 -13.65 -0.30
C GLU A 230 -22.72 -13.90 1.09
N VAL A 231 -23.51 -14.51 1.97
CA VAL A 231 -23.04 -14.98 3.29
C VAL A 231 -21.98 -16.06 3.09
N HIS A 232 -20.85 -15.93 3.79
CA HIS A 232 -19.77 -16.91 3.78
C HIS A 232 -19.01 -16.85 5.11
N LEU A 233 -19.42 -17.73 6.03
CA LEU A 233 -19.00 -17.68 7.43
C LEU A 233 -17.51 -17.98 7.62
N GLU A 234 -16.94 -18.83 6.78
CA GLU A 234 -15.52 -19.19 6.81
C GLU A 234 -14.65 -17.98 6.50
N LYS A 235 -14.98 -17.22 5.45
CA LYS A 235 -14.31 -15.95 5.14
C LYS A 235 -14.51 -14.89 6.22
N ALA A 236 -15.68 -14.89 6.89
CA ALA A 236 -15.89 -14.00 8.02
C ALA A 236 -14.90 -14.33 9.16
N ILE A 237 -14.74 -15.62 9.49
CA ILE A 237 -13.78 -16.10 10.48
C ILE A 237 -12.35 -15.72 10.08
N GLU A 238 -11.95 -15.91 8.82
CA GLU A 238 -10.60 -15.54 8.34
C GLU A 238 -10.27 -14.06 8.60
N TRP A 239 -11.20 -13.15 8.29
CA TRP A 239 -11.03 -11.72 8.57
C TRP A 239 -11.00 -11.40 10.06
N TYR A 240 -11.87 -12.01 10.86
CA TYR A 240 -11.88 -11.83 12.32
C TYR A 240 -10.63 -12.40 12.99
N GLU A 241 -10.13 -13.55 12.54
CA GLU A 241 -8.87 -14.12 13.03
C GLU A 241 -7.69 -13.22 12.68
N THR A 242 -7.71 -12.60 11.50
CA THR A 242 -6.69 -11.62 11.10
C THR A 242 -6.74 -10.39 12.01
N ALA A 243 -7.93 -9.88 12.32
CA ALA A 243 -8.12 -8.81 13.30
C ALA A 243 -7.62 -9.19 14.70
N GLU A 244 -7.94 -10.40 15.19
CA GLU A 244 -7.47 -10.93 16.48
C GLU A 244 -5.95 -11.11 16.55
N LYS A 245 -5.31 -11.51 15.44
CA LYS A 245 -3.85 -11.63 15.36
C LYS A 245 -3.17 -10.27 15.54
N ILE A 246 -3.75 -9.21 14.99
CA ILE A 246 -3.19 -7.84 15.05
C ILE A 246 -3.55 -7.16 16.37
N LEU A 247 -4.81 -7.27 16.79
CA LEU A 247 -5.33 -6.69 18.02
C LEU A 247 -6.17 -7.75 18.76
N PRO A 248 -5.56 -8.49 19.70
CA PRO A 248 -6.25 -9.51 20.46
C PRO A 248 -7.43 -8.93 21.25
N GLY A 249 -8.56 -9.65 21.25
CA GLY A 249 -9.82 -9.22 21.84
C GLY A 249 -10.65 -8.26 20.99
N SER A 250 -10.27 -8.01 19.73
CA SER A 250 -11.00 -7.14 18.81
C SER A 250 -12.22 -7.81 18.15
N ALA A 251 -12.19 -9.13 17.93
CA ALA A 251 -13.20 -9.87 17.18
C ALA A 251 -13.52 -11.28 17.72
N GLY A 252 -12.90 -11.74 18.82
CA GLY A 252 -13.03 -13.09 19.37
C GLY A 252 -14.49 -13.48 19.65
N ASP A 253 -15.26 -12.57 20.25
CA ASP A 253 -16.70 -12.76 20.49
C ASP A 253 -17.49 -13.02 19.20
N ARG A 254 -17.05 -12.48 18.05
CA ARG A 254 -17.71 -12.65 16.75
C ARG A 254 -17.41 -14.04 16.18
N ILE A 255 -16.16 -14.50 16.30
CA ILE A 255 -15.75 -15.86 15.93
C ILE A 255 -16.54 -16.88 16.75
N GLU A 256 -16.61 -16.69 18.07
CA GLU A 256 -17.35 -17.58 18.96
C GLU A 256 -18.83 -17.67 18.57
N LYS A 257 -19.47 -16.52 18.28
CA LYS A 257 -20.86 -16.48 17.82
C LYS A 257 -21.08 -17.28 16.54
N ILE A 258 -20.17 -17.20 15.56
CA ILE A 258 -20.28 -17.98 14.33
C ILE A 258 -20.15 -19.48 14.63
N HIS A 259 -19.17 -19.88 15.46
CA HIS A 259 -18.99 -21.29 15.83
C HIS A 259 -20.22 -21.85 16.56
N VAL A 260 -20.78 -21.12 17.52
CA VAL A 260 -22.00 -21.52 18.23
C VAL A 260 -23.17 -21.69 17.26
N PHE A 261 -23.33 -20.76 16.30
CA PHE A 261 -24.36 -20.84 15.28
C PHE A 261 -24.20 -22.07 14.38
N GLN A 262 -22.99 -22.34 13.87
CA GLN A 262 -22.70 -23.51 13.04
C GLN A 262 -22.90 -24.84 13.78
N GLN A 263 -22.53 -24.90 15.06
CA GLN A 263 -22.80 -26.06 15.92
C GLN A 263 -24.31 -26.30 16.06
N GLY A 264 -25.08 -25.25 16.32
CA GLY A 264 -26.54 -25.31 16.42
C GLY A 264 -27.18 -25.87 15.14
N LEU A 265 -26.75 -25.41 13.97
CA LEU A 265 -27.21 -25.93 12.68
C LEU A 265 -26.90 -27.42 12.50
N SER A 266 -25.68 -27.86 12.84
CA SER A 266 -25.28 -29.27 12.73
C SER A 266 -26.13 -30.18 13.63
N GLN A 267 -26.45 -29.72 14.85
CA GLN A 267 -27.29 -30.49 15.77
C GLN A 267 -28.75 -30.57 15.29
N ALA A 268 -29.30 -29.46 14.77
CA ALA A 268 -30.66 -29.44 14.22
C ALA A 268 -30.81 -30.39 13.02
N GLN A 269 -29.80 -30.47 12.15
CA GLN A 269 -29.79 -31.38 10.99
C GLN A 269 -29.72 -32.85 11.41
N LYS A 270 -29.01 -33.18 12.49
CA LYS A 270 -28.91 -34.55 13.03
C LYS A 270 -30.17 -35.00 13.77
N GLY A 271 -30.94 -34.09 14.35
CA GLY A 271 -32.18 -34.39 15.07
C GLY A 271 -33.40 -34.66 14.18
N HIS A 272 -33.26 -34.49 12.86
CA HIS A 272 -34.31 -34.76 11.87
C HIS A 272 -34.07 -36.02 11.03
N ALA A 273 -33.02 -36.80 11.33
CA ALA A 273 -32.71 -38.10 10.72
C ALA A 273 -33.05 -39.24 11.67
#